data_AF-A0A3P6RWF3-F1
#
_entry.id   AF-A0A3P6RWF3-F1
#
_cell.length_a   1.000
_cell.length_b   1.000
_cell.length_c   1.000
_cell.angle_alpha   90.00
_cell.angle_beta   90.00
_cell.angle_gamma   90.00
#
_symmetry.space_group_name_H-M   'P 1'
#
loop_
_entity.id
_entity.type
_entity.pdbx_description
1 polymer ?
#
loop_
_entity_poly.entity_id
_entity_poly.type
_entity_poly.pdbx_seq_one_letter_code
_entity_poly.pdbx_strand_id
1 'polypeptide(L)'
;KTYREALENFAKIPFDIVADKWRYEQFESTISPGKLNDRWWELRTKYEGLRAPQPYNSSNLDALMHSAIYQVHSPATRGLVSYVAQFQILKAMCPAETALSEGCILSEDTTEKLRAAMTMGSSVTWLKALELITGKAELDAKPLLEYFEPLANWLRNTNEVDQTFLGWDGDGALFTAEEIPKPRSGMDGGSGILSEDRVAFPGGLCANGQECLLDSHCNGTICVCNDGLYTLELGSTVNCVPGNPADSGFGDGQGGLVIGLFSSETTIHPEPEPTTTTMGTTTSPKTSGSSLSSTLIPITLAILYLLH
;
A
#
# COMPACT_ATOMS: atom_id res chain seq x y z
N LYS A 1 -0.77 4.52 -20.67
CA LYS A 1 -1.64 3.81 -19.71
C LYS A 1 -0.85 2.78 -18.92
N THR A 2 -0.33 1.74 -19.57
CA THR A 2 0.49 0.68 -18.95
C THR A 2 1.73 1.20 -18.22
N TYR A 3 2.43 2.22 -18.73
CA TYR A 3 3.58 2.82 -18.02
C TYR A 3 3.22 3.39 -16.63
N ARG A 4 2.10 4.12 -16.53
CA ARG A 4 1.61 4.67 -15.25
C ARG A 4 1.23 3.55 -14.29
N GLU A 5 0.45 2.60 -14.78
CA GLU A 5 0.05 1.40 -14.02
C GLU A 5 1.27 0.61 -13.51
N ALA A 6 2.32 0.48 -14.32
CA ALA A 6 3.56 -0.18 -13.92
C ALA A 6 4.28 0.57 -12.80
N LEU A 7 4.35 1.90 -12.86
CA LEU A 7 4.97 2.70 -11.81
C LEU A 7 4.20 2.66 -10.49
N GLU A 8 2.87 2.63 -10.57
CA GLU A 8 1.99 2.64 -9.39
C GLU A 8 1.96 1.29 -8.68
N ASN A 9 1.88 0.18 -9.43
CA ASN A 9 1.62 -1.14 -8.85
C ASN A 9 2.72 -2.18 -9.15
N PHE A 10 3.20 -2.28 -10.39
CA PHE A 10 4.19 -3.30 -10.76
C PHE A 10 5.55 -3.06 -10.09
N ALA A 11 6.04 -1.81 -10.10
CA ALA A 11 7.33 -1.43 -9.53
C ALA A 11 7.40 -1.62 -8.00
N LYS A 12 6.25 -1.74 -7.33
CA LYS A 12 6.14 -2.00 -5.89
C LYS A 12 6.34 -3.49 -5.54
N ILE A 13 6.13 -4.41 -6.47
CA ILE A 13 6.20 -5.86 -6.21
C ILE A 13 7.47 -6.28 -5.46
N PRO A 14 8.69 -5.84 -5.84
CA PRO A 14 9.88 -6.30 -5.14
C PRO A 14 9.94 -5.81 -3.69
N PHE A 15 9.39 -4.63 -3.37
CA PHE A 15 9.26 -4.16 -2.00
C PHE A 15 8.40 -5.09 -1.13
N ASP A 16 7.27 -5.55 -1.65
CA ASP A 16 6.37 -6.44 -0.90
C ASP A 16 7.07 -7.77 -0.55
N ILE A 17 7.94 -8.27 -1.45
CA ILE A 17 8.78 -9.44 -1.20
C ILE A 17 9.84 -9.14 -0.13
N VAL A 18 10.53 -8.01 -0.24
CA VAL A 18 11.58 -7.59 0.73
C VAL A 18 11.00 -7.44 2.13
N ALA A 19 9.85 -6.76 2.26
CA ALA A 19 9.19 -6.54 3.54
C ALA A 19 8.84 -7.84 4.26
N ASP A 20 8.26 -8.81 3.56
CA ASP A 20 7.90 -10.10 4.17
C ASP A 20 9.10 -11.00 4.40
N LYS A 21 10.05 -11.03 3.47
CA LYS A 21 11.28 -11.80 3.64
C LYS A 21 12.05 -11.35 4.87
N TRP A 22 12.20 -10.03 5.05
CA TRP A 22 12.84 -9.46 6.23
C TRP A 22 12.07 -9.79 7.52
N ARG A 23 10.74 -9.67 7.52
CA ARG A 23 9.90 -10.02 8.68
C ARG A 23 9.98 -11.49 9.05
N TYR A 24 9.91 -12.39 8.07
CA TYR A 24 9.98 -13.84 8.31
C TYR A 24 11.35 -14.25 8.85
N GLU A 25 12.44 -13.75 8.24
CA GLU A 25 13.80 -13.99 8.75
C GLU A 25 13.98 -13.45 10.18
N GLN A 26 13.31 -12.34 10.52
CA GLN A 26 13.29 -11.84 11.89
C GLN A 26 12.49 -12.74 12.85
N PHE A 27 11.31 -13.20 12.45
CA PHE A 27 10.48 -14.10 13.27
C PHE A 27 11.14 -15.47 13.48
N GLU A 28 11.86 -15.96 12.49
CA GLU A 28 12.64 -17.20 12.56
C GLU A 28 13.98 -17.01 13.30
N SER A 29 14.30 -15.79 13.75
CA SER A 29 15.55 -15.46 14.44
C SER A 29 16.81 -15.77 13.61
N THR A 30 16.71 -15.72 12.28
CA THR A 30 17.86 -15.94 11.39
C THR A 30 18.72 -14.68 11.25
N ILE A 31 18.16 -13.50 11.56
CA ILE A 31 18.90 -12.23 11.55
C ILE A 31 19.47 -11.96 12.95
N SER A 32 20.77 -11.72 13.03
CA SER A 32 21.41 -11.30 14.29
C SER A 32 20.88 -9.92 14.73
N PRO A 33 20.64 -9.66 16.03
CA PRO A 33 20.05 -8.39 16.49
C PRO A 33 20.78 -7.12 16.02
N GLY A 34 22.12 -7.16 15.92
CA GLY A 34 22.93 -6.04 15.42
C GLY A 34 22.99 -5.91 13.89
N LYS A 35 22.25 -6.75 13.15
CA LYS A 35 22.28 -6.87 11.68
C LYS A 35 20.92 -6.63 11.02
N LEU A 36 19.94 -6.15 11.78
CA LEU A 36 18.57 -5.92 11.26
C LEU A 36 18.55 -4.93 10.10
N ASN A 37 19.25 -3.81 10.23
CA ASN A 37 19.30 -2.79 9.19
C ASN A 37 20.19 -3.19 8.00
N ASP A 38 21.33 -3.83 8.29
CA ASP A 38 22.21 -4.40 7.26
C ASP A 38 21.40 -5.35 6.38
N ARG A 39 20.65 -6.28 7.01
CA ARG A 39 19.84 -7.25 6.30
C ARG A 39 18.70 -6.62 5.51
N TRP A 40 18.08 -5.57 6.05
CA TRP A 40 17.07 -4.80 5.33
C TRP A 40 17.65 -4.24 4.03
N TRP A 41 18.79 -3.55 4.08
CA TRP A 41 19.40 -2.96 2.91
C TRP A 41 19.98 -3.98 1.93
N GLU A 42 20.50 -5.11 2.40
CA GLU A 42 20.87 -6.25 1.53
C GLU A 42 19.68 -6.72 0.69
N LEU A 43 18.52 -6.92 1.32
CA LEU A 43 17.31 -7.35 0.61
C LEU A 43 16.81 -6.28 -0.36
N ARG A 44 16.80 -5.01 0.06
CA ARG A 44 16.44 -3.86 -0.79
C ARG A 44 17.35 -3.78 -2.02
N THR A 45 18.66 -3.96 -1.86
CA THR A 45 19.57 -3.96 -3.01
C THR A 45 19.31 -5.16 -3.89
N LYS A 46 19.20 -6.35 -3.32
CA LYS A 46 18.99 -7.59 -4.09
C LYS A 46 17.74 -7.61 -4.95
N TYR A 47 16.61 -7.10 -4.43
CA TYR A 47 15.31 -7.21 -5.09
C TYR A 47 14.85 -5.92 -5.76
N GLU A 48 15.14 -4.75 -5.18
CA GLU A 48 14.69 -3.45 -5.71
C GLU A 48 15.79 -2.67 -6.45
N GLY A 49 17.07 -3.07 -6.31
CA GLY A 49 18.19 -2.27 -6.84
C GLY A 49 18.38 -0.95 -6.10
N LEU A 50 17.91 -0.88 -4.85
CA LEU A 50 18.00 0.31 -4.01
C LEU A 50 19.05 0.11 -2.92
N ARG A 51 19.82 1.16 -2.65
CA ARG A 51 20.83 1.22 -1.59
C ARG A 51 20.57 2.41 -0.68
N ALA A 52 21.14 2.38 0.52
CA ALA A 52 20.92 3.45 1.48
C ALA A 52 21.50 4.77 0.94
N PRO A 53 20.76 5.89 1.00
CA PRO A 53 21.25 7.18 0.54
C PRO A 53 22.29 7.79 1.48
N GLN A 54 22.40 7.28 2.71
CA GLN A 54 23.36 7.71 3.71
C GLN A 54 23.92 6.48 4.43
N PRO A 55 25.14 6.57 4.99
CA PRO A 55 25.66 5.54 5.88
C PRO A 55 24.72 5.32 7.07
N TYR A 56 24.52 4.06 7.44
CA TYR A 56 23.74 3.64 8.61
C TYR A 56 24.59 2.75 9.51
N ASN A 57 24.12 2.51 10.73
CA ASN A 57 24.77 1.64 11.71
C ASN A 57 23.75 0.72 12.38
N SER A 58 24.20 -0.09 13.33
CA SER A 58 23.37 -1.10 14.01
C SER A 58 22.25 -0.53 14.89
N SER A 59 22.22 0.77 15.16
CA SER A 59 21.11 1.45 15.87
C SER A 59 19.98 1.89 14.94
N ASN A 60 20.21 1.93 13.63
CA ASN A 60 19.17 2.21 12.64
C ASN A 60 18.21 1.02 12.49
N LEU A 61 16.96 1.31 12.13
CA LEU A 61 15.95 0.30 11.84
C LEU A 61 14.96 0.83 10.80
N ASP A 62 15.47 1.10 9.61
CA ASP A 62 14.79 1.81 8.52
C ASP A 62 13.56 1.04 8.02
N ALA A 63 13.57 -0.29 8.12
CA ALA A 63 12.42 -1.14 7.85
C ALA A 63 11.16 -0.68 8.61
N LEU A 64 11.31 -0.23 9.86
CA LEU A 64 10.17 0.22 10.67
C LEU A 64 9.63 1.59 10.28
N MET A 65 10.25 2.31 9.34
CA MET A 65 9.66 3.54 8.79
C MET A 65 8.56 3.24 7.76
N HIS A 66 8.44 2.00 7.30
CA HIS A 66 7.44 1.60 6.32
C HIS A 66 6.16 1.08 6.98
N SER A 67 5.03 1.74 6.71
CA SER A 67 3.72 1.38 7.29
C SER A 67 3.31 -0.07 7.03
N ALA A 68 3.72 -0.65 5.90
CA ALA A 68 3.53 -2.05 5.56
C ALA A 68 4.20 -3.03 6.55
N ILE A 69 5.20 -2.57 7.31
CA ILE A 69 5.94 -3.34 8.30
C ILE A 69 5.44 -3.05 9.72
N TYR A 70 5.35 -1.77 10.14
CA TYR A 70 5.09 -1.43 11.55
C TYR A 70 3.61 -1.19 11.91
N GLN A 71 2.78 -0.67 10.99
CA GLN A 71 1.37 -0.36 11.30
C GLN A 71 0.45 -1.54 11.01
N VAL A 72 0.71 -2.24 9.90
CA VAL A 72 -0.16 -3.28 9.40
C VAL A 72 0.42 -4.64 9.76
N HIS A 73 -0.22 -5.33 10.70
CA HIS A 73 0.13 -6.72 11.05
C HIS A 73 -0.41 -7.71 10.00
N SER A 74 -0.14 -7.45 8.72
CA SER A 74 -0.54 -8.26 7.57
C SER A 74 0.65 -8.45 6.63
N PRO A 75 0.81 -9.63 6.01
CA PRO A 75 1.84 -9.87 4.99
C PRO A 75 1.75 -8.85 3.86
N ALA A 76 2.88 -8.28 3.46
CA ALA A 76 2.99 -7.34 2.35
C ALA A 76 2.76 -8.06 1.02
N THR A 77 3.21 -9.32 0.92
CA THR A 77 2.98 -10.23 -0.22
C THR A 77 1.51 -10.46 -0.55
N ARG A 78 0.56 -10.10 0.32
CA ARG A 78 -0.86 -10.06 -0.06
C ARG A 78 -1.07 -9.20 -1.30
N GLY A 79 -0.33 -8.08 -1.43
CA GLY A 79 -0.39 -7.17 -2.57
C GLY A 79 0.04 -7.87 -3.85
N LEU A 80 1.18 -8.56 -3.81
CA LEU A 80 1.67 -9.40 -4.91
C LEU A 80 0.65 -10.47 -5.33
N VAL A 81 0.12 -11.26 -4.38
CA VAL A 81 -0.85 -12.31 -4.70
C VAL A 81 -2.11 -11.72 -5.31
N SER A 82 -2.64 -10.64 -4.73
CA SER A 82 -3.80 -9.92 -5.26
C SER A 82 -3.55 -9.37 -6.66
N TYR A 83 -2.37 -8.79 -6.91
CA TYR A 83 -2.02 -8.20 -8.21
C TYR A 83 -1.90 -9.27 -9.29
N VAL A 84 -1.26 -10.40 -9.00
CA VAL A 84 -1.21 -11.54 -9.96
C VAL A 84 -2.61 -12.10 -10.21
N ALA A 85 -3.38 -12.35 -9.15
CA ALA A 85 -4.73 -12.89 -9.27
C ALA A 85 -5.66 -11.94 -10.05
N GLN A 86 -5.48 -10.62 -9.92
CA GLN A 86 -6.26 -9.61 -10.65
C GLN A 86 -6.15 -9.83 -12.17
N PHE A 87 -4.95 -9.95 -12.73
CA PHE A 87 -4.78 -10.17 -14.17
C PHE A 87 -5.18 -11.58 -14.59
N GLN A 88 -4.98 -12.57 -13.73
CA GLN A 88 -5.44 -13.94 -14.00
C GLN A 88 -6.97 -14.02 -14.10
N ILE A 89 -7.68 -13.37 -13.19
CA ILE A 89 -9.14 -13.22 -13.23
C ILE A 89 -9.56 -12.42 -14.46
N LEU A 90 -8.89 -11.28 -14.73
CA LEU A 90 -9.19 -10.45 -15.90
C LEU A 90 -9.10 -11.28 -17.20
N LYS A 91 -8.02 -12.05 -17.38
CA LYS A 91 -7.84 -12.90 -18.56
C LYS A 91 -8.90 -13.99 -18.68
N ALA A 92 -9.32 -14.58 -17.56
CA ALA A 92 -10.38 -15.58 -17.54
C ALA A 92 -11.76 -15.00 -17.89
N MET A 93 -11.99 -13.72 -17.60
CA MET A 93 -13.26 -13.06 -17.87
C MET A 93 -13.31 -12.38 -19.24
N CYS A 94 -12.16 -12.06 -19.84
CA CYS A 94 -12.09 -11.48 -21.18
C CYS A 94 -12.30 -12.52 -22.29
N PRO A 95 -12.90 -12.14 -23.43
CA PRO A 95 -12.89 -12.97 -24.64
C PRO A 95 -11.46 -13.29 -25.10
N ALA A 96 -11.25 -14.49 -25.64
CA ALA A 96 -9.93 -15.03 -25.94
C ALA A 96 -9.12 -14.17 -26.93
N GLU A 97 -9.79 -13.50 -27.86
CA GLU A 97 -9.19 -12.67 -28.91
C GLU A 97 -8.82 -11.26 -28.43
N THR A 98 -9.10 -10.92 -27.16
CA THR A 98 -8.86 -9.56 -26.65
C THR A 98 -7.41 -9.36 -26.23
N ALA A 99 -6.80 -8.27 -26.68
CA ALA A 99 -5.52 -7.82 -26.15
C ALA A 99 -5.70 -7.29 -24.72
N LEU A 100 -5.14 -8.01 -23.73
CA LEU A 100 -5.39 -7.72 -22.31
C LEU A 100 -4.97 -6.29 -21.91
N SER A 101 -3.92 -5.74 -22.53
CA SER A 101 -3.43 -4.37 -22.33
C SER A 101 -4.44 -3.28 -22.67
N GLU A 102 -5.38 -3.57 -23.56
CA GLU A 102 -6.42 -2.64 -24.01
C GLU A 102 -7.66 -2.70 -23.10
N GLY A 103 -7.80 -3.78 -22.31
CA GLY A 103 -8.99 -4.10 -21.54
C GLY A 103 -10.03 -4.83 -22.39
N CYS A 104 -11.12 -5.27 -21.76
CA CYS A 104 -12.18 -6.00 -22.43
C CYS A 104 -13.56 -5.66 -21.85
N ILE A 105 -14.61 -6.02 -22.58
CA ILE A 105 -15.98 -6.00 -22.10
C ILE A 105 -16.33 -7.41 -21.62
N LEU A 106 -16.83 -7.51 -20.39
CA LEU A 106 -17.17 -8.77 -19.75
C LEU A 106 -18.49 -9.32 -20.30
N SER A 107 -18.60 -10.64 -20.42
CA SER A 107 -19.84 -11.30 -20.80
C SER A 107 -20.72 -11.60 -19.58
N GLU A 108 -22.00 -11.84 -19.80
CA GLU A 108 -22.91 -12.25 -18.72
C GLU A 108 -22.46 -13.57 -18.06
N ASP A 109 -22.05 -14.56 -18.86
CA ASP A 109 -21.55 -15.86 -18.37
C ASP A 109 -20.32 -15.71 -17.46
N THR A 110 -19.34 -14.89 -17.87
CA THR A 110 -18.12 -14.68 -17.07
C THR A 110 -18.41 -13.91 -15.78
N THR A 111 -19.37 -12.98 -15.83
CA THR A 111 -19.82 -12.24 -14.65
C THR A 111 -20.59 -13.15 -13.67
N GLU A 112 -21.35 -14.14 -14.16
CA GLU A 112 -22.03 -15.13 -13.32
C GLU A 112 -21.02 -16.01 -12.55
N LYS A 113 -19.97 -16.48 -13.20
CA LYS A 113 -18.89 -17.24 -12.55
C LYS A 113 -18.23 -16.44 -11.43
N LEU A 114 -17.93 -15.16 -11.69
CA LEU A 114 -17.38 -14.26 -10.69
C LEU A 114 -18.34 -14.09 -9.50
N ARG A 115 -19.63 -13.83 -9.77
CA ARG A 115 -20.64 -13.68 -8.71
C ARG A 115 -20.75 -14.93 -7.84
N ALA A 116 -20.84 -16.10 -8.47
CA ALA A 116 -20.92 -17.38 -7.77
C ALA A 116 -19.71 -17.60 -6.83
N ALA A 117 -18.50 -17.31 -7.31
CA ALA A 117 -17.30 -17.39 -6.47
C ALA A 117 -17.31 -16.37 -5.32
N MET A 118 -17.72 -15.12 -5.57
CA MET A 118 -17.80 -14.07 -4.56
C MET A 118 -18.83 -14.38 -3.46
N THR A 119 -19.98 -14.96 -3.81
CA THR A 119 -21.04 -15.34 -2.83
C THR A 119 -20.55 -16.38 -1.81
N MET A 120 -19.55 -17.20 -2.16
CA MET A 120 -19.00 -18.18 -1.23
C MET A 120 -18.21 -17.54 -0.08
N GLY A 121 -17.68 -16.32 -0.24
CA GLY A 121 -16.87 -15.66 0.77
C GLY A 121 -15.72 -16.56 1.27
N SER A 122 -15.60 -16.69 2.59
CA SER A 122 -14.57 -17.53 3.23
C SER A 122 -15.01 -18.98 3.47
N SER A 123 -16.10 -19.44 2.88
CA SER A 123 -16.57 -20.84 3.04
C SER A 123 -15.76 -21.85 2.22
N VAL A 124 -15.01 -21.39 1.23
CA VAL A 124 -14.10 -22.18 0.40
C VAL A 124 -12.68 -21.62 0.45
N THR A 125 -11.69 -22.42 0.07
CA THR A 125 -10.31 -21.93 -0.04
C THR A 125 -10.20 -20.93 -1.20
N TRP A 126 -9.28 -19.97 -1.09
CA TRP A 126 -9.08 -18.97 -2.14
C TRP A 126 -8.65 -19.60 -3.48
N LEU A 127 -7.88 -20.69 -3.47
CA LEU A 127 -7.53 -21.45 -4.68
C LEU A 127 -8.76 -22.09 -5.32
N LYS A 128 -9.73 -22.56 -4.52
CA LYS A 128 -10.98 -23.10 -5.04
C LYS A 128 -11.84 -21.99 -5.64
N ALA A 129 -11.91 -20.83 -4.99
CA ALA A 129 -12.60 -19.66 -5.56
C ALA A 129 -11.95 -19.22 -6.88
N LEU A 130 -10.61 -19.20 -6.95
CA LEU A 130 -9.86 -18.87 -8.16
C LEU A 130 -10.12 -19.90 -9.28
N GLU A 131 -10.19 -21.19 -8.95
CA GLU A 131 -10.50 -22.27 -9.90
C GLU A 131 -11.90 -22.10 -10.50
N LEU A 132 -12.89 -21.70 -9.71
CA LEU A 132 -14.26 -21.46 -10.21
C LEU A 132 -14.31 -20.36 -11.27
N ILE A 133 -13.41 -19.38 -11.19
CA ILE A 133 -13.35 -18.26 -12.13
C ILE A 133 -12.46 -18.60 -13.32
N THR A 134 -11.27 -19.14 -13.06
CA THR A 134 -10.18 -19.28 -14.05
C THR A 134 -10.07 -20.67 -14.65
N GLY A 135 -10.78 -21.65 -14.09
CA GLY A 135 -10.65 -23.07 -14.42
C GLY A 135 -9.41 -23.74 -13.83
N LYS A 136 -8.60 -23.03 -13.03
CA LYS A 136 -7.36 -23.57 -12.45
C LYS A 136 -7.19 -23.21 -10.98
N ALA A 137 -6.82 -24.19 -10.15
CA ALA A 137 -6.48 -23.99 -8.74
C ALA A 137 -5.00 -23.65 -8.53
N GLU A 138 -4.44 -22.75 -9.34
CA GLU A 138 -3.05 -22.30 -9.27
C GLU A 138 -2.96 -20.79 -9.54
N LEU A 139 -2.01 -20.11 -8.89
CA LEU A 139 -1.71 -18.71 -9.18
C LEU A 139 -0.76 -18.63 -10.39
N ASP A 140 -1.15 -17.88 -11.43
CA ASP A 140 -0.41 -17.78 -12.70
C ASP A 140 -0.11 -16.31 -13.04
N ALA A 141 1.17 -15.98 -13.18
CA ALA A 141 1.64 -14.64 -13.52
C ALA A 141 1.65 -14.35 -15.02
N LYS A 142 1.41 -15.34 -15.89
CA LYS A 142 1.43 -15.13 -17.36
C LYS A 142 0.46 -14.05 -17.81
N PRO A 143 -0.79 -13.96 -17.31
CA PRO A 143 -1.71 -12.89 -17.69
C PRO A 143 -1.21 -11.49 -17.31
N LEU A 144 -0.55 -11.35 -16.15
CA LEU A 144 0.10 -10.09 -15.76
C LEU A 144 1.20 -9.72 -16.77
N LEU A 145 2.02 -10.67 -17.17
CA LEU A 145 3.08 -10.43 -18.17
C LEU A 145 2.51 -10.11 -19.55
N GLU A 146 1.43 -10.77 -19.97
CA GLU A 146 0.70 -10.48 -21.22
C GLU A 146 0.16 -9.04 -21.22
N TYR A 147 -0.45 -8.60 -20.12
CA TYR A 147 -0.93 -7.22 -19.98
C TYR A 147 0.17 -6.17 -20.19
N PHE A 148 1.37 -6.45 -19.68
CA PHE A 148 2.52 -5.54 -19.75
C PHE A 148 3.42 -5.76 -20.97
N GLU A 149 3.15 -6.75 -21.82
CA GLU A 149 4.00 -7.08 -22.97
C GLU A 149 4.29 -5.88 -23.88
N PRO A 150 3.29 -5.04 -24.28
CA PRO A 150 3.59 -3.88 -25.12
C PRO A 150 4.54 -2.88 -24.47
N LEU A 151 4.40 -2.68 -23.16
CA LEU A 151 5.31 -1.82 -22.39
C LEU A 151 6.71 -2.44 -22.28
N ALA A 152 6.79 -3.74 -21.98
CA ALA A 152 8.05 -4.45 -21.87
C ALA A 152 8.83 -4.42 -23.19
N ASN A 153 8.14 -4.58 -24.32
CA ASN A 153 8.75 -4.47 -25.66
C ASN A 153 9.26 -3.04 -25.93
N TRP A 154 8.47 -2.02 -25.61
CA TRP A 154 8.90 -0.64 -25.72
C TRP A 154 10.13 -0.35 -24.85
N LEU A 155 10.13 -0.79 -23.58
CA LEU A 155 11.26 -0.62 -22.65
C LEU A 155 12.53 -1.32 -23.16
N ARG A 156 12.41 -2.53 -23.70
CA ARG A 156 13.55 -3.26 -24.27
C ARG A 156 14.17 -2.50 -25.43
N ASN A 157 13.35 -2.02 -26.36
CA ASN A 157 13.83 -1.24 -27.50
C ASN A 157 14.48 0.08 -27.05
N THR A 158 13.86 0.80 -26.12
CA THR A 158 14.42 2.06 -25.58
C THR A 158 15.76 1.81 -24.89
N ASN A 159 15.86 0.78 -24.05
CA ASN A 159 17.11 0.43 -23.37
C ASN A 159 18.22 0.01 -24.35
N GLU A 160 17.88 -0.70 -25.43
CA GLU A 160 18.83 -1.02 -26.50
C GLU A 160 19.31 0.23 -27.24
N VAL A 161 18.40 1.15 -27.59
CA VAL A 161 18.74 2.41 -28.27
C VAL A 161 19.63 3.29 -27.39
N ASP A 162 19.29 3.40 -26.11
CA ASP A 162 20.01 4.22 -25.14
C ASP A 162 21.30 3.56 -24.61
N GLN A 163 21.57 2.30 -25.01
CA GLN A 163 22.69 1.49 -24.53
C GLN A 163 22.71 1.39 -22.99
N THR A 164 21.52 1.29 -22.40
CA THR A 164 21.33 1.25 -20.95
C THR A 164 21.79 -0.11 -20.40
N PHE A 165 22.56 -0.07 -19.32
CA PHE A 165 22.88 -1.26 -18.55
C PHE A 165 21.65 -1.76 -17.80
N LEU A 166 21.29 -3.04 -17.97
CA LEU A 166 20.15 -3.66 -17.29
C LEU A 166 20.59 -4.36 -16.01
N GLY A 167 19.98 -3.97 -14.90
CA GLY A 167 20.30 -4.48 -13.57
C GLY A 167 21.14 -3.48 -12.78
N TRP A 168 21.73 -3.95 -11.69
CA TRP A 168 22.58 -3.17 -10.80
C TRP A 168 23.73 -4.05 -10.31
N ASP A 169 24.79 -3.41 -9.82
CA ASP A 169 26.12 -4.02 -9.57
C ASP A 169 26.20 -5.01 -8.40
N GLY A 170 25.07 -5.62 -8.00
CA GLY A 170 24.99 -6.59 -6.90
C GLY A 170 24.94 -5.97 -5.50
N ASP A 171 24.84 -6.84 -4.48
CA ASP A 171 24.46 -6.49 -3.10
C ASP A 171 25.42 -5.50 -2.41
N GLY A 172 24.88 -4.43 -1.81
CA GLY A 172 25.51 -3.69 -0.71
C GLY A 172 26.52 -2.58 -1.04
N ALA A 173 26.74 -2.20 -2.31
CA ALA A 173 27.54 -1.01 -2.62
C ALA A 173 26.80 0.26 -2.18
N LEU A 174 27.47 1.20 -1.49
CA LEU A 174 26.91 2.51 -1.15
C LEU A 174 26.91 3.44 -2.38
N PHE A 175 26.01 4.42 -2.44
CA PHE A 175 26.08 5.47 -3.46
C PHE A 175 27.37 6.27 -3.29
N THR A 176 28.05 6.59 -4.39
CA THR A 176 29.02 7.69 -4.36
C THR A 176 28.27 9.01 -4.19
N ALA A 177 28.96 10.04 -3.69
CA ALA A 177 28.34 11.33 -3.45
C ALA A 177 27.78 11.98 -4.72
N GLU A 178 28.29 11.59 -5.89
CA GLU A 178 27.86 12.04 -7.21
C GLU A 178 26.59 11.32 -7.70
N GLU A 179 26.37 10.08 -7.27
CA GLU A 179 25.21 9.26 -7.67
C GLU A 179 23.96 9.57 -6.85
N ILE A 180 24.13 10.11 -5.63
CA ILE A 180 23.00 10.58 -4.82
C ILE A 180 22.41 11.80 -5.54
N PRO A 181 21.11 11.77 -5.93
CA PRO A 181 20.47 12.95 -6.47
C PRO A 181 20.63 14.08 -5.47
N LYS A 182 21.39 15.11 -5.85
CA LYS A 182 21.53 16.29 -5.02
C LYS A 182 20.11 16.84 -4.83
N PRO A 183 19.62 16.99 -3.58
CA PRO A 183 18.42 17.78 -3.34
C PRO A 183 18.64 19.08 -4.11
N ARG A 184 17.67 19.52 -4.93
CA ARG A 184 17.83 20.68 -5.82
C ARG A 184 18.42 21.85 -5.02
N SER A 185 19.73 22.01 -5.06
CA SER A 185 20.46 23.08 -4.39
C SER A 185 20.51 24.20 -5.41
N GLY A 186 19.45 24.99 -5.41
CA GLY A 186 19.19 25.96 -6.45
C GLY A 186 18.10 26.94 -6.04
N MET A 187 18.19 27.48 -4.83
CA MET A 187 17.77 28.83 -4.51
C MET A 187 18.66 29.32 -3.36
N ASP A 188 19.90 29.68 -3.69
CA ASP A 188 20.62 30.67 -2.90
C ASP A 188 19.81 31.97 -2.97
N GLY A 189 18.88 32.11 -2.03
CA GLY A 189 17.85 33.14 -2.05
C GLY A 189 16.49 32.70 -1.49
N GLY A 190 16.47 32.10 -0.29
CA GLY A 190 15.27 32.05 0.57
C GLY A 190 14.35 30.84 0.42
N SER A 191 14.39 29.97 1.44
CA SER A 191 13.36 28.98 1.82
C SER A 191 13.02 27.90 0.78
N GLY A 192 13.83 26.84 0.76
CA GLY A 192 13.60 25.60 0.00
C GLY A 192 12.84 24.50 0.77
N ILE A 193 12.19 24.86 1.87
CA ILE A 193 10.93 24.24 2.30
C ILE A 193 9.87 25.28 1.94
N LEU A 194 8.69 24.89 1.45
CA LEU A 194 7.57 25.83 1.43
C LEU A 194 7.35 26.23 2.89
N SER A 195 7.89 27.38 3.31
CA SER A 195 7.65 27.83 4.66
C SER A 195 6.14 28.06 4.75
N GLU A 196 5.53 27.56 5.81
CA GLU A 196 4.08 27.56 6.06
C GLU A 196 3.50 28.99 5.93
N ASP A 197 4.37 29.98 6.03
CA ASP A 197 4.17 31.42 5.90
C ASP A 197 4.13 31.95 4.44
N ARG A 198 4.48 31.17 3.41
CA ARG A 198 4.45 31.60 1.99
C ARG A 198 3.29 31.07 1.18
N VAL A 199 2.63 30.01 1.64
CA VAL A 199 1.53 29.36 0.94
C VAL A 199 0.35 29.20 1.86
N ALA A 200 -0.86 29.22 1.30
CA ALA A 200 -2.07 28.96 2.04
C ALA A 200 -2.93 27.93 1.29
N PHE A 201 -3.53 27.02 2.06
CA PHE A 201 -4.50 26.06 1.55
C PHE A 201 -5.88 26.73 1.49
N PRO A 202 -6.86 26.16 0.78
CA PRO A 202 -8.23 26.67 0.82
C PRO A 202 -8.68 26.87 2.28
N GLY A 203 -9.34 27.98 2.58
CA GLY A 203 -9.70 28.39 3.95
C GLY A 203 -8.58 29.02 4.79
N GLY A 204 -7.32 28.95 4.34
CA GLY A 204 -6.17 29.60 4.96
C GLY A 204 -6.06 31.10 4.64
N LEU A 205 -5.30 31.83 5.47
CA LEU A 205 -5.08 33.28 5.31
C LEU A 205 -4.07 33.56 4.20
N CYS A 206 -4.43 34.42 3.25
CA CYS A 206 -3.56 34.91 2.16
C CYS A 206 -3.30 36.42 2.21
N ALA A 207 -3.74 37.10 3.28
CA ALA A 207 -3.64 38.55 3.44
C ALA A 207 -2.21 39.12 3.38
N ASN A 208 -1.19 38.29 3.65
CA ASN A 208 0.21 38.70 3.67
C ASN A 208 0.95 38.34 2.37
N GLY A 209 0.20 38.05 1.29
CA GLY A 209 0.77 37.71 -0.02
C GLY A 209 1.12 36.24 -0.18
N GLN A 210 0.52 35.35 0.62
CA GLN A 210 0.69 33.91 0.44
C GLN A 210 0.01 33.44 -0.85
N GLU A 211 0.64 32.47 -1.51
CA GLU A 211 0.11 31.83 -2.72
C GLU A 211 -0.91 30.74 -2.34
N CYS A 212 -2.10 30.79 -2.95
CA CYS A 212 -3.16 29.82 -2.70
C CYS A 212 -2.96 28.54 -3.54
N LEU A 213 -2.99 27.39 -2.89
CA LEU A 213 -2.78 26.07 -3.52
C LEU A 213 -4.08 25.27 -3.70
N LEU A 214 -4.02 24.13 -4.38
CA LEU A 214 -5.13 23.17 -4.53
C LEU A 214 -6.40 23.79 -5.15
N ASP A 215 -6.22 24.42 -6.32
CA ASP A 215 -7.30 25.03 -7.10
C ASP A 215 -8.09 26.10 -6.34
N SER A 216 -7.38 26.91 -5.56
CA SER A 216 -7.91 28.10 -4.89
C SER A 216 -7.15 29.37 -5.32
N HIS A 217 -7.80 30.52 -5.17
CA HIS A 217 -7.23 31.84 -5.38
C HIS A 217 -7.47 32.75 -4.16
N CYS A 218 -6.64 33.76 -4.00
CA CYS A 218 -6.76 34.69 -2.88
C CYS A 218 -7.84 35.73 -3.16
N ASN A 219 -8.87 35.81 -2.30
CA ASN A 219 -9.85 36.90 -2.31
C ASN A 219 -9.40 38.11 -1.47
N GLY A 220 -8.08 38.33 -1.36
CA GLY A 220 -7.49 39.42 -0.57
C GLY A 220 -7.45 39.19 0.95
N THR A 221 -7.98 38.09 1.47
CA THR A 221 -7.88 37.75 2.90
C THR A 221 -7.71 36.26 3.14
N ILE A 222 -8.50 35.43 2.47
CA ILE A 222 -8.42 33.96 2.54
C ILE A 222 -8.36 33.34 1.15
N CYS A 223 -7.82 32.13 1.06
CA CYS A 223 -7.86 31.32 -0.15
C CYS A 223 -9.25 30.71 -0.33
N VAL A 224 -9.89 31.00 -1.46
CA VAL A 224 -11.22 30.51 -1.84
C VAL A 224 -11.14 29.69 -3.11
N CYS A 225 -12.03 28.71 -3.27
CA CYS A 225 -12.00 27.83 -4.44
C CYS A 225 -12.20 28.59 -5.76
N ASN A 226 -11.55 28.10 -6.82
CA ASN A 226 -11.69 28.64 -8.15
C ASN A 226 -13.10 28.46 -8.71
N ASP A 227 -13.47 29.31 -9.68
CA ASP A 227 -14.77 29.25 -10.34
C ASP A 227 -15.04 27.86 -10.94
N GLY A 228 -16.23 27.33 -10.66
CA GLY A 228 -16.64 25.98 -11.10
C GLY A 228 -16.29 24.85 -10.14
N LEU A 229 -15.61 25.14 -9.03
CA LEU A 229 -15.37 24.19 -7.94
C LEU A 229 -16.30 24.47 -6.75
N TYR A 230 -16.62 23.42 -6.00
CA TYR A 230 -17.39 23.49 -4.78
C TYR A 230 -16.48 23.42 -3.55
N THR A 231 -16.86 24.13 -2.51
CA THR A 231 -16.16 24.11 -1.22
C THR A 231 -16.66 22.94 -0.37
N LEU A 232 -15.76 22.03 0.01
CA LEU A 232 -16.00 20.97 0.99
C LEU A 232 -15.35 21.36 2.32
N GLU A 233 -16.19 21.56 3.35
CA GLU A 233 -15.75 21.82 4.71
C GLU A 233 -15.85 20.56 5.57
N LEU A 234 -14.72 20.12 6.13
CA LEU A 234 -14.66 19.01 7.08
C LEU A 234 -13.96 19.48 8.35
N GLY A 235 -14.76 19.79 9.38
CA GLY A 235 -14.25 20.43 10.60
C GLY A 235 -13.65 21.80 10.30
N SER A 236 -12.35 21.99 10.56
CA SER A 236 -11.62 23.22 10.24
C SER A 236 -10.86 23.16 8.90
N THR A 237 -11.04 22.10 8.12
CA THR A 237 -10.35 21.92 6.84
C THR A 237 -11.27 22.25 5.68
N VAL A 238 -10.74 22.95 4.68
CA VAL A 238 -11.48 23.35 3.48
C VAL A 238 -10.77 22.77 2.26
N ASN A 239 -11.53 22.14 1.38
CA ASN A 239 -11.03 21.53 0.14
C ASN A 239 -11.88 21.96 -1.05
N CYS A 240 -11.26 22.12 -2.22
CA CYS A 240 -11.96 22.45 -3.46
C CYS A 240 -12.21 21.18 -4.27
N VAL A 241 -13.47 20.92 -4.62
CA VAL A 241 -13.86 19.68 -5.32
C VAL A 241 -14.70 19.97 -6.57
N PRO A 242 -14.58 19.15 -7.63
CA PRO A 242 -15.23 19.41 -8.92
C PRO A 242 -16.73 19.13 -8.97
N GLY A 243 -17.31 18.52 -7.92
CA GLY A 243 -18.74 18.22 -7.83
C GLY A 243 -19.30 18.69 -6.49
N ASN A 244 -20.61 18.99 -6.46
CA ASN A 244 -21.27 19.44 -5.25
C ASN A 244 -21.18 18.37 -4.15
N PRO A 245 -20.51 18.64 -3.01
CA PRO A 245 -20.41 17.67 -1.93
C PRO A 245 -21.75 17.22 -1.38
N ALA A 246 -22.78 18.07 -1.47
CA ALA A 246 -24.14 17.72 -1.08
C ALA A 246 -24.73 16.59 -1.94
N ASP A 247 -24.32 16.48 -3.21
CA ASP A 247 -24.76 15.44 -4.14
C ASP A 247 -23.99 14.12 -3.93
N SER A 248 -22.82 14.19 -3.28
CA SER A 248 -21.96 13.04 -2.97
C SER A 248 -22.15 12.49 -1.55
N GLY A 249 -22.95 13.17 -0.72
CA GLY A 249 -23.47 12.64 0.54
C GLY A 249 -22.56 12.77 1.76
N PHE A 250 -22.58 13.95 2.40
CA PHE A 250 -22.20 14.17 3.81
C PHE A 250 -23.15 15.17 4.50
N GLY A 251 -24.43 15.11 4.14
CA GLY A 251 -25.51 15.96 4.65
C GLY A 251 -26.88 15.40 4.23
N ASP A 252 -27.96 15.93 4.80
CA ASP A 252 -29.31 15.35 4.94
C ASP A 252 -30.17 15.26 3.67
N GLY A 253 -29.59 14.65 2.65
CA GLY A 253 -30.17 13.38 2.26
C GLY A 253 -30.87 13.37 0.94
N GLN A 254 -30.21 12.73 -0.02
CA GLN A 254 -30.75 11.53 -0.67
C GLN A 254 -29.57 10.63 -1.11
N GLY A 255 -28.97 9.87 -0.19
CA GLY A 255 -28.16 8.68 -0.57
C GLY A 255 -26.68 8.60 -0.16
N GLY A 256 -26.20 9.42 0.78
CA GLY A 256 -24.80 9.41 1.24
C GLY A 256 -24.48 8.45 2.39
N LEU A 257 -23.27 7.89 2.42
CA LEU A 257 -22.74 7.05 3.49
C LEU A 257 -22.30 7.93 4.68
N VAL A 258 -22.97 7.83 5.83
CA VAL A 258 -22.59 8.56 7.05
C VAL A 258 -21.33 7.92 7.65
N ILE A 259 -20.16 8.53 7.45
CA ILE A 259 -18.96 8.17 8.22
C ILE A 259 -19.12 8.78 9.61
N GLY A 260 -19.47 7.94 10.59
CA GLY A 260 -19.56 8.32 12.00
C GLY A 260 -18.19 8.69 12.58
N LEU A 261 -17.74 9.91 12.32
CA LEU A 261 -16.71 10.56 13.12
C LEU A 261 -17.43 11.18 14.32
N PHE A 262 -17.39 10.46 15.44
CA PHE A 262 -17.79 10.84 16.79
C PHE A 262 -18.71 12.07 16.90
N SER A 263 -20.00 11.86 17.17
CA SER A 263 -20.84 12.93 17.70
C SER A 263 -20.21 13.44 18.99
N SER A 264 -19.62 14.63 18.95
CA SER A 264 -19.42 15.45 20.12
C SER A 264 -20.80 15.88 20.63
N GLU A 265 -21.52 14.96 21.28
CA GLU A 265 -22.60 15.37 22.15
C GLU A 265 -21.98 15.81 23.48
N THR A 266 -21.90 17.14 23.63
CA THR A 266 -21.89 17.75 24.96
C THR A 266 -23.31 17.62 25.52
N THR A 267 -23.69 16.42 25.94
CA THR A 267 -24.86 16.19 26.78
C THR A 267 -24.34 15.88 28.17
N ILE A 268 -24.48 16.86 29.07
CA ILE A 268 -24.29 16.67 30.51
C ILE A 268 -25.37 15.69 30.97
N HIS A 269 -25.03 14.41 31.06
CA HIS A 269 -25.80 13.46 31.83
C HIS A 269 -25.22 13.41 33.26
N PRO A 270 -26.01 13.71 34.30
CA PRO A 270 -25.56 13.59 35.68
C PRO A 270 -25.26 12.12 36.00
N GLU A 271 -24.08 11.90 36.55
CA GLU A 271 -23.53 10.63 37.02
C GLU A 271 -24.48 9.98 38.05
N PRO A 272 -24.93 8.72 37.85
CA PRO A 272 -25.64 8.00 38.89
C PRO A 272 -24.66 7.51 39.96
N GLU A 273 -24.99 7.79 41.22
CA GLU A 273 -24.22 7.41 42.40
C GLU A 273 -23.83 5.91 42.44
N PRO A 274 -22.64 5.56 42.95
CA PRO A 274 -22.18 4.18 42.99
C PRO A 274 -22.98 3.38 44.02
N THR A 275 -23.78 2.43 43.53
CA THR A 275 -24.44 1.43 44.39
C THR A 275 -23.41 0.38 44.81
N THR A 276 -23.03 0.42 46.08
CA THR A 276 -22.17 -0.55 46.76
C THR A 276 -22.76 -1.95 46.64
N THR A 277 -22.14 -2.83 45.86
CA THR A 277 -22.39 -4.28 45.93
C THR A 277 -21.13 -4.98 46.37
N THR A 278 -21.22 -5.58 47.55
CA THR A 278 -20.22 -6.36 48.27
C THR A 278 -19.68 -7.52 47.43
N MET A 279 -18.37 -7.51 47.14
CA MET A 279 -17.66 -8.70 46.68
C MET A 279 -17.41 -9.65 47.86
N GLY A 280 -18.08 -10.80 47.84
CA GLY A 280 -17.76 -11.95 48.66
C GLY A 280 -16.45 -12.60 48.22
N THR A 281 -15.58 -12.84 49.18
CA THR A 281 -14.35 -13.62 49.08
C THR A 281 -14.66 -15.05 48.68
N THR A 282 -14.04 -15.57 47.61
CA THR A 282 -13.86 -17.02 47.46
C THR A 282 -12.56 -17.35 46.75
N THR A 283 -11.86 -18.27 47.40
CA THR A 283 -10.53 -18.87 47.22
C THR A 283 -10.26 -19.53 45.87
N SER A 284 -9.02 -19.40 45.37
CA SER A 284 -8.43 -20.27 44.34
C SER A 284 -8.14 -21.69 44.86
N PRO A 285 -8.31 -22.74 44.04
CA PRO A 285 -7.59 -24.00 44.21
C PRO A 285 -6.44 -24.14 43.22
N LYS A 286 -5.28 -24.56 43.75
CA LYS A 286 -4.13 -25.12 43.05
C LYS A 286 -4.42 -26.54 42.51
N THR A 287 -3.49 -27.02 41.68
CA THR A 287 -3.21 -28.40 41.20
C THR A 287 -3.71 -28.68 39.78
N SER A 288 -2.99 -29.33 38.88
CA SER A 288 -1.70 -30.04 38.90
C SER A 288 -1.29 -30.30 37.44
N GLY A 289 0.02 -30.43 37.18
CA GLY A 289 0.52 -30.77 35.86
C GLY A 289 0.16 -32.21 35.42
N SER A 290 0.10 -32.40 34.12
CA SER A 290 0.41 -33.69 33.50
C SER A 290 1.09 -33.44 32.16
N SER A 291 2.23 -34.11 31.99
CA SER A 291 3.05 -34.18 30.80
C SER A 291 2.32 -34.93 29.69
N LEU A 292 2.60 -34.60 28.43
CA LEU A 292 2.72 -35.62 27.38
C LEU A 292 3.70 -35.17 26.30
N SER A 293 4.48 -36.17 25.91
CA SER A 293 5.73 -36.18 25.17
C SER A 293 5.59 -35.88 23.67
N SER A 294 6.57 -35.12 23.18
CA SER A 294 7.30 -35.28 21.92
C SER A 294 6.92 -36.43 20.97
N THR A 295 6.67 -36.08 19.70
CA THR A 295 7.21 -36.80 18.54
C THR A 295 7.59 -35.80 17.44
N LEU A 296 8.90 -35.70 17.19
CA LEU A 296 9.51 -35.18 15.97
C LEU A 296 9.38 -36.25 14.87
N ILE A 297 9.29 -35.84 13.60
CA ILE A 297 10.23 -36.21 12.49
C ILE A 297 9.70 -35.67 11.14
N PRO A 298 10.60 -35.34 10.19
CA PRO A 298 10.42 -34.32 9.16
C PRO A 298 10.25 -34.91 7.75
N ILE A 299 9.80 -34.11 6.77
CA ILE A 299 10.11 -34.36 5.36
C ILE A 299 10.49 -33.05 4.66
N THR A 300 11.73 -33.03 4.23
CA THR A 300 12.43 -32.06 3.38
C THR A 300 12.07 -32.18 1.90
N LEU A 301 12.38 -31.10 1.18
CA LEU A 301 12.91 -31.00 -0.20
C LEU A 301 11.98 -30.54 -1.35
N ALA A 302 12.51 -29.48 -1.99
CA ALA A 302 12.69 -29.27 -3.43
C ALA A 302 11.55 -28.62 -4.22
N ILE A 303 11.64 -27.28 -4.41
CA ILE A 303 11.52 -26.66 -5.74
C ILE A 303 12.45 -25.42 -5.76
N LEU A 304 13.66 -25.60 -6.29
CA LEU A 304 14.58 -24.51 -6.62
C LEU A 304 15.35 -24.92 -7.87
N TYR A 305 14.63 -25.04 -8.97
CA TYR A 305 15.16 -25.18 -10.32
C TYR A 305 14.04 -24.79 -11.28
N LEU A 306 14.11 -23.56 -11.81
CA LEU A 306 13.60 -23.13 -13.12
C LEU A 306 13.70 -21.61 -13.18
N LEU A 307 14.88 -21.12 -13.53
CA LEU A 307 15.15 -19.85 -14.23
C LEU A 307 16.67 -19.79 -14.45
N HIS A 308 17.09 -20.41 -15.54
CA HIS A 308 18.15 -19.90 -16.40
C HIS A 308 17.46 -19.51 -17.70
#